data_AF-A0A411MI09-F1
#
_entry.id   AF-A0A411MI09-F1
#
_cell.length_a   1.000
_cell.length_b   1.000
_cell.length_c   1.000
_cell.angle_alpha   90.00
_cell.angle_beta   90.00
_cell.angle_gamma   90.00
#
_symmetry.space_group_name_H-M   'P 1'
#
loop_
_entity.id
_entity.type
_entity.pdbx_description
1 polymer ?
#
loop_
_entity_poly.entity_id
_entity_poly.type
_entity_poly.pdbx_seq_one_letter_code
_entity_poly.pdbx_strand_id
1 'polypeptide(L)'
;MDALARFALKPLAAGLGVLTLAACSLIPAGGEADPPGDGHLPQHPRQAPDWRALNLDEDQDWLLIDLNSLEHEGGITYAWTGIQRQRYPMKYGQAVMALHSRERLAFYCERQLISRQSQYFLDNDNRVDSTRLKAQSFSAFYRQAPLYYQRLFDAACQPPAELAKLAPLKARTPLPPPFLPPRATPEVLAAIAALDLPAPRLTLHRLDYRIDAKPTGGDATVDRPRQVFFSNDQRTGQLLLQAVDPTIAQQLQLSFRGLFDLAARGIDIMTGQEQDASDSLSALSFTGDWQNLPAHGQLSYTLSYAGQTASITRTTHCQVGKARPASTLHPALQGSAKPLSCTWQSARGNRWVEGYSYLGDYGVFVRTREDNPLGTWRWKIESLQ
;
A
#
# COMPACT_ATOMS: atom_id res chain seq x y z
N MET A 1 -1.14 -19.45 0.62
CA MET A 1 -2.01 -18.79 -0.38
C MET A 1 -1.88 -17.32 -0.12
N ASP A 2 -1.15 -16.63 -0.99
CA ASP A 2 -1.07 -15.17 -0.99
C ASP A 2 -2.46 -14.56 -0.94
N ALA A 3 -2.57 -13.40 -0.32
CA ALA A 3 -3.79 -12.60 -0.30
C ALA A 3 -4.40 -12.36 -1.69
N LEU A 4 -3.61 -12.52 -2.76
CA LEU A 4 -4.06 -12.50 -4.16
C LEU A 4 -5.07 -13.60 -4.51
N ALA A 5 -5.01 -14.77 -3.89
CA ALA A 5 -5.92 -15.88 -4.22
C ALA A 5 -7.31 -15.76 -3.53
N ARG A 6 -7.42 -14.94 -2.47
CA ARG A 6 -8.62 -14.86 -1.62
C ARG A 6 -9.72 -13.93 -2.16
N PHE A 7 -9.41 -13.13 -3.17
CA PHE A 7 -10.36 -12.19 -3.79
C PHE A 7 -10.59 -12.40 -5.30
N ALA A 8 -10.03 -13.45 -5.90
CA ALA A 8 -9.98 -13.58 -7.37
C ALA A 8 -10.71 -14.79 -7.98
N LEU A 9 -11.37 -15.68 -7.23
CA LEU A 9 -11.97 -16.89 -7.84
C LEU A 9 -13.42 -17.12 -7.39
N LYS A 10 -14.35 -16.50 -8.12
CA LYS A 10 -15.64 -17.14 -8.43
C LYS A 10 -15.50 -17.84 -9.80
N PRO A 11 -15.98 -19.09 -9.96
CA PRO A 11 -15.92 -19.78 -11.24
C PRO A 11 -17.01 -19.22 -12.16
N LEU A 12 -16.61 -18.63 -13.29
CA LEU A 12 -17.51 -18.41 -14.42
C LEU A 12 -17.59 -19.72 -15.20
N ALA A 13 -18.67 -20.45 -14.97
CA ALA A 13 -19.21 -21.37 -15.96
C ALA A 13 -19.88 -20.56 -17.08
N ALA A 14 -19.88 -21.16 -18.28
CA ALA A 14 -20.63 -20.83 -19.50
C ALA A 14 -19.94 -19.93 -20.54
N GLY A 15 -19.84 -20.48 -21.75
CA GLY A 15 -19.91 -19.70 -22.99
C GLY A 15 -18.69 -19.74 -23.91
N LEU A 16 -18.42 -20.89 -24.53
CA LEU A 16 -17.65 -20.98 -25.77
C LEU A 16 -18.36 -20.17 -26.87
N GLY A 17 -17.66 -19.19 -27.44
CA GLY A 17 -18.12 -18.40 -28.59
C GLY A 17 -16.92 -17.88 -29.37
N VAL A 18 -16.55 -18.65 -30.39
CA VAL A 18 -15.50 -18.39 -31.39
C VAL A 18 -15.75 -17.05 -32.08
N LEU A 19 -14.71 -16.21 -32.25
CA LEU A 19 -14.65 -15.25 -33.36
C LEU A 19 -13.21 -14.96 -33.77
N THR A 20 -13.04 -15.08 -35.07
CA THR A 20 -11.85 -15.19 -35.90
C THR A 20 -11.11 -13.86 -36.08
N LEU A 21 -9.78 -13.93 -36.12
CA LEU A 21 -8.90 -12.89 -36.66
C LEU A 21 -9.13 -12.75 -38.17
N ALA A 22 -9.32 -11.51 -38.63
CA ALA A 22 -9.13 -11.14 -40.03
C ALA A 22 -8.23 -9.89 -40.08
N ALA A 23 -7.06 -10.07 -40.69
CA ALA A 23 -6.18 -9.01 -41.12
C ALA A 23 -6.51 -8.60 -42.56
N CYS A 24 -6.35 -7.31 -42.86
CA CYS A 24 -5.83 -6.71 -44.11
C CYS A 24 -6.44 -5.31 -44.30
N SER A 25 -5.60 -4.29 -44.49
CA SER A 25 -5.57 -3.47 -45.72
C SER A 25 -4.50 -2.38 -45.61
N LEU A 26 -3.78 -2.21 -46.72
CA LEU A 26 -2.63 -1.34 -46.98
C LEU A 26 -3.07 -0.06 -47.73
N ILE A 27 -2.41 1.07 -47.42
CA ILE A 27 -1.93 2.17 -48.33
C ILE A 27 -2.99 3.15 -48.92
N PRO A 28 -2.71 4.45 -49.26
CA PRO A 28 -1.41 5.14 -49.47
C PRO A 28 -1.16 6.50 -48.79
N ALA A 29 0.09 6.93 -48.96
CA ALA A 29 0.70 8.22 -48.71
C ALA A 29 0.11 9.40 -49.52
N GLY A 30 0.15 10.59 -48.92
CA GLY A 30 0.08 11.89 -49.57
C GLY A 30 0.98 12.85 -48.81
N GLY A 31 1.93 13.48 -49.49
CA GLY A 31 2.86 14.45 -48.90
C GLY A 31 2.43 15.88 -49.14
N GLU A 32 2.84 16.79 -48.27
CA GLU A 32 3.07 18.21 -48.61
C GLU A 32 3.94 18.93 -47.56
N ALA A 33 5.00 19.58 -48.09
CA ALA A 33 5.72 20.77 -47.62
C ALA A 33 6.36 20.83 -46.21
N ASP A 34 7.71 20.73 -46.19
CA ASP A 34 8.57 21.29 -45.14
C ASP A 34 8.64 22.83 -45.26
N PRO A 35 8.50 23.60 -44.16
CA PRO A 35 9.06 24.94 -44.04
C PRO A 35 10.43 24.90 -43.32
N PRO A 36 11.43 25.68 -43.79
CA PRO A 36 12.73 25.76 -43.14
C PRO A 36 12.65 26.72 -41.96
N GLY A 37 12.99 26.23 -40.77
CA GLY A 37 13.14 27.06 -39.59
C GLY A 37 13.61 26.18 -38.45
N ASP A 38 14.88 26.34 -38.06
CA ASP A 38 15.47 25.67 -36.91
C ASP A 38 14.58 25.86 -35.67
N GLY A 39 13.80 24.83 -35.37
CA GLY A 39 12.84 24.74 -34.28
C GLY A 39 13.52 24.61 -32.91
N HIS A 40 14.51 25.45 -32.63
CA HIS A 40 14.96 25.65 -31.26
C HIS A 40 13.94 26.54 -30.57
N LEU A 41 12.98 25.90 -29.89
CA LEU A 41 12.26 26.55 -28.80
C LEU A 41 13.29 27.23 -27.89
N PRO A 42 13.13 28.51 -27.54
CA PRO A 42 14.01 29.15 -26.59
C PRO A 42 13.97 28.35 -25.28
N GLN A 43 15.05 27.63 -25.00
CA GLN A 43 15.26 26.95 -23.73
C GLN A 43 15.58 28.04 -22.70
N HIS A 44 14.53 28.66 -22.15
CA HIS A 44 14.68 29.28 -20.83
C HIS A 44 15.07 28.15 -19.87
N PRO A 45 16.17 28.31 -19.10
CA PRO A 45 16.49 27.34 -18.06
C PRO A 45 15.31 27.33 -17.09
N ARG A 46 14.51 26.26 -17.12
CA ARG A 46 13.47 26.04 -16.11
C ARG A 46 14.18 25.94 -14.78
N GLN A 47 14.00 26.95 -13.93
CA GLN A 47 14.43 26.89 -12.55
C GLN A 47 13.87 25.60 -11.91
N ALA A 48 14.64 24.97 -11.03
CA ALA A 48 14.16 23.83 -10.28
C ALA A 48 12.89 24.23 -9.51
N PRO A 49 11.89 23.35 -9.38
CA PRO A 49 10.64 23.69 -8.70
C PRO A 49 10.88 24.05 -7.24
N ASP A 50 10.20 25.07 -6.74
CA ASP A 50 10.22 25.50 -5.34
C ASP A 50 8.86 25.21 -4.68
N TRP A 51 8.64 23.94 -4.37
CA TRP A 51 7.40 23.47 -3.75
C TRP A 51 7.30 23.95 -2.29
N ARG A 52 6.23 24.69 -2.01
CA ARG A 52 5.88 25.16 -0.67
C ARG A 52 4.56 24.57 -0.20
N ALA A 53 4.52 24.21 1.08
CA ALA A 53 3.32 23.69 1.71
C ALA A 53 2.50 24.82 2.34
N LEU A 54 1.21 24.86 2.03
CA LEU A 54 0.26 25.82 2.61
C LEU A 54 -0.10 25.45 4.06
N ASN A 55 0.02 24.16 4.40
CA ASN A 55 -0.16 23.62 5.74
C ASN A 55 0.82 22.45 5.95
N LEU A 56 1.23 22.24 7.19
CA LEU A 56 2.12 21.14 7.59
C LEU A 56 1.52 20.29 8.71
N ASP A 57 0.19 20.32 8.86
CA ASP A 57 -0.50 19.47 9.84
C ASP A 57 -0.20 18.00 9.52
N GLU A 58 0.34 17.27 10.49
CA GLU A 58 0.77 15.88 10.32
C GLU A 58 -0.41 14.95 9.97
N ASP A 59 -1.61 15.36 10.40
CA ASP A 59 -2.86 14.62 10.24
C ASP A 59 -3.67 14.98 8.98
N GLN A 60 -3.10 15.76 8.05
CA GLN A 60 -3.81 16.20 6.85
C GLN A 60 -3.02 15.99 5.56
N ASP A 61 -3.75 15.98 4.46
CA ASP A 61 -3.18 16.21 3.14
C ASP A 61 -2.55 17.61 3.11
N TRP A 62 -1.36 17.70 2.51
CA TRP A 62 -0.68 18.97 2.33
C TRP A 62 -1.02 19.54 0.96
N LEU A 63 -1.48 20.78 0.94
CA LEU A 63 -1.66 21.54 -0.29
C LEU A 63 -0.35 22.24 -0.63
N LEU A 64 0.02 22.19 -1.91
CA LEU A 64 1.29 22.67 -2.39
C LEU A 64 1.11 23.75 -3.46
N ILE A 65 2.03 24.71 -3.49
CA ILE A 65 2.21 25.67 -4.57
C ILE A 65 3.71 25.72 -4.94
N ASP A 66 4.02 25.76 -6.23
CA ASP A 66 5.39 25.94 -6.72
C ASP A 66 5.66 27.41 -6.99
N LEU A 67 6.51 28.05 -6.18
CA LEU A 67 6.78 29.48 -6.31
C LEU A 67 7.49 29.83 -7.63
N ASN A 68 8.33 28.92 -8.16
CA ASN A 68 9.05 29.15 -9.41
C ASN A 68 8.16 28.94 -10.65
N SER A 69 6.90 28.52 -10.45
CA SER A 69 5.90 28.40 -11.50
C SER A 69 4.91 29.57 -11.57
N LEU A 70 5.03 30.55 -10.68
CA LEU A 70 4.12 31.68 -10.61
C LEU A 70 4.30 32.60 -11.82
N GLU A 71 3.26 32.70 -12.63
CA GLU A 71 3.21 33.55 -13.82
C GLU A 71 2.03 34.52 -13.68
N HIS A 72 2.26 35.82 -13.91
CA HIS A 72 1.20 36.83 -13.89
C HIS A 72 1.01 37.40 -15.29
N GLU A 73 -0.16 37.18 -15.89
CA GLU A 73 -0.47 37.62 -17.24
C GLU A 73 -1.92 38.11 -17.33
N GLY A 74 -2.14 39.33 -17.81
CA GLY A 74 -3.49 39.85 -18.06
C GLY A 74 -4.43 39.85 -16.84
N GLY A 75 -3.89 40.06 -15.63
CA GLY A 75 -4.66 40.01 -14.37
C GLY A 75 -4.99 38.59 -13.89
N ILE A 76 -4.39 37.57 -14.49
CA ILE A 76 -4.51 36.16 -14.12
C ILE A 76 -3.20 35.72 -13.50
N THR A 77 -3.28 35.03 -12.37
CA THR A 77 -2.13 34.34 -11.77
C THR A 77 -2.19 32.87 -12.15
N TYR A 78 -1.13 32.33 -12.75
CA TYR A 78 -0.98 30.90 -12.99
C TYR A 78 0.01 30.31 -12.00
N ALA A 79 -0.26 29.12 -11.50
CA ALA A 79 0.69 28.36 -10.70
C ALA A 79 0.52 26.86 -10.91
N TRP A 80 1.64 26.13 -10.82
CA TRP A 80 1.61 24.72 -10.50
C TRP A 80 1.29 24.55 -9.01
N THR A 81 0.31 23.70 -8.75
CA THR A 81 -0.16 23.33 -7.42
C THR A 81 -0.13 21.82 -7.26
N GLY A 82 -0.27 21.34 -6.04
CA GLY A 82 -0.28 19.91 -5.78
C GLY A 82 -1.00 19.53 -4.50
N ILE A 83 -1.31 18.25 -4.41
CA ILE A 83 -1.75 17.61 -3.17
C ILE A 83 -0.75 16.52 -2.84
N GLN A 84 -0.16 16.60 -1.65
CA GLN A 84 0.63 15.51 -1.07
C GLN A 84 -0.18 14.86 0.04
N ARG A 85 -0.70 13.66 -0.24
CA ARG A 85 -1.67 13.02 0.64
C ARG A 85 -1.05 12.49 1.94
N GLN A 86 -1.75 12.78 3.04
CA GLN A 86 -2.16 11.86 4.10
C GLN A 86 -1.76 10.40 3.90
N ARG A 87 -2.73 9.76 3.27
CA ARG A 87 -2.89 8.33 3.12
C ARG A 87 -2.97 7.98 1.65
N TYR A 88 -2.70 6.72 1.33
CA TYR A 88 -3.08 6.20 0.02
C TYR A 88 -4.60 6.37 -0.17
N PRO A 89 -5.04 7.06 -1.24
CA PRO A 89 -6.46 7.29 -1.45
C PRO A 89 -7.17 5.98 -1.80
N MET A 90 -8.34 5.76 -1.21
CA MET A 90 -9.28 4.74 -1.67
C MET A 90 -10.24 5.39 -2.66
N LYS A 91 -10.24 4.92 -3.91
CA LYS A 91 -11.29 5.29 -4.86
C LYS A 91 -12.19 4.08 -5.11
N TYR A 92 -13.36 4.10 -4.48
CA TYR A 92 -14.39 3.08 -4.70
C TYR A 92 -14.75 3.01 -6.19
N GLY A 93 -14.83 1.80 -6.72
CA GLY A 93 -15.12 1.50 -8.14
C GLY A 93 -14.00 1.75 -9.15
N GLN A 94 -12.80 2.21 -8.74
CA GLN A 94 -11.66 2.40 -9.66
C GLN A 94 -10.33 2.10 -8.94
N ALA A 95 -9.47 1.26 -9.53
CA ALA A 95 -8.13 0.94 -9.01
C ALA A 95 -7.12 2.11 -9.14
N VAL A 96 -7.51 3.33 -8.72
CA VAL A 96 -6.69 4.53 -8.85
C VAL A 96 -6.07 4.86 -7.49
N MET A 97 -4.94 4.21 -7.22
CA MET A 97 -4.04 4.51 -6.11
C MET A 97 -3.10 5.66 -6.51
N ALA A 98 -3.60 6.89 -6.75
CA ALA A 98 -2.73 8.01 -7.16
C ALA A 98 -2.46 8.85 -5.93
N LEU A 99 -1.31 8.64 -5.27
CA LEU A 99 -0.98 9.35 -4.04
C LEU A 99 -0.91 10.86 -4.22
N HIS A 100 -0.38 11.30 -5.37
CA HIS A 100 -0.08 12.69 -5.59
C HIS A 100 -0.69 13.14 -6.92
N SER A 101 -1.19 14.36 -6.91
CA SER A 101 -1.58 15.07 -8.12
C SER A 101 -0.86 16.40 -8.16
N ARG A 102 -0.67 16.88 -9.39
CA ARG A 102 -0.16 18.20 -9.69
C ARG A 102 -1.06 18.83 -10.72
N GLU A 103 -1.41 20.08 -10.51
CA GLU A 103 -2.40 20.80 -11.32
C GLU A 103 -1.88 22.18 -11.67
N ARG A 104 -2.00 22.58 -12.94
CA ARG A 104 -1.80 23.97 -13.32
C ARG A 104 -3.12 24.69 -13.18
N LEU A 105 -3.18 25.65 -12.25
CA LEU A 105 -4.37 26.44 -11.97
C LEU A 105 -4.19 27.86 -12.47
N ALA A 106 -5.30 28.46 -12.89
CA ALA A 106 -5.45 29.88 -13.18
C ALA A 106 -6.34 30.51 -12.09
N PHE A 107 -5.84 31.56 -11.46
CA PHE A 107 -6.50 32.31 -10.41
C PHE A 107 -6.83 33.72 -10.91
N TYR A 108 -8.12 34.00 -11.01
CA TYR A 108 -8.65 35.31 -11.38
C TYR A 108 -9.01 36.04 -10.09
N CYS A 109 -8.02 36.63 -9.42
CA CYS A 109 -8.15 37.14 -8.05
C CYS A 109 -9.26 38.19 -7.90
N GLU A 110 -9.37 39.13 -8.85
CA GLU A 110 -10.42 40.15 -8.84
C GLU A 110 -11.82 39.58 -9.10
N ARG A 111 -11.91 38.56 -9.96
CA ARG A 111 -13.18 37.91 -10.33
C ARG A 111 -13.60 36.80 -9.38
N GLN A 112 -12.74 36.49 -8.40
CA GLN A 112 -12.92 35.37 -7.47
C GLN A 112 -13.22 34.05 -8.20
N LEU A 113 -12.46 33.75 -9.26
CA LEU A 113 -12.65 32.55 -10.07
C LEU A 113 -11.36 31.73 -10.11
N ILE A 114 -11.49 30.40 -10.03
CA ILE A 114 -10.39 29.44 -10.13
C ILE A 114 -10.69 28.52 -11.31
N SER A 115 -9.68 28.21 -12.12
CA SER A 115 -9.83 27.28 -13.25
C SER A 115 -8.62 26.35 -13.39
N ARG A 116 -8.87 25.05 -13.56
CA ARG A 116 -7.83 24.05 -13.81
C ARG A 116 -7.53 23.93 -15.29
N GLN A 117 -6.27 24.22 -15.64
CA GLN A 117 -5.75 24.15 -17.00
C GLN A 117 -5.26 22.75 -17.34
N SER A 118 -4.61 22.08 -16.38
CA SER A 118 -4.11 20.72 -16.57
C SER A 118 -3.94 19.99 -15.23
N GLN A 119 -3.86 18.67 -15.29
CA GLN A 119 -3.59 17.80 -14.15
C GLN A 119 -2.77 16.60 -14.61
N TYR A 120 -1.80 16.20 -13.79
CA TYR A 120 -1.16 14.89 -13.87
C TYR A 120 -1.12 14.22 -12.51
N PHE A 121 -1.16 12.90 -12.53
CA PHE A 121 -0.99 12.06 -11.36
C PHE A 121 0.45 11.58 -11.30
N LEU A 122 0.97 11.45 -10.08
CA LEU A 122 2.29 10.90 -9.85
C LEU A 122 2.19 9.54 -9.15
N ASP A 123 3.11 8.66 -9.49
CA ASP A 123 3.36 7.41 -8.77
C ASP A 123 4.12 7.66 -7.44
N ASN A 124 4.46 6.58 -6.74
CA ASN A 124 5.15 6.63 -5.45
C ASN A 124 6.57 7.22 -5.55
N ASP A 125 7.17 7.18 -6.74
CA ASP A 125 8.51 7.71 -7.02
C ASP A 125 8.47 9.14 -7.58
N ASN A 126 7.31 9.80 -7.49
CA ASN A 126 7.02 11.12 -8.07
C ASN A 126 7.17 11.18 -9.60
N ARG A 127 7.03 10.06 -10.31
CA ARG A 127 7.03 10.03 -11.77
C ARG A 127 5.61 10.19 -12.30
N VAL A 128 5.48 10.83 -13.45
CA VAL A 128 4.17 11.04 -14.08
C VAL A 128 3.58 9.69 -14.51
N ASP A 129 2.41 9.36 -13.98
CA ASP A 129 1.64 8.19 -14.40
C ASP A 129 0.77 8.56 -15.61
N SER A 130 1.30 8.32 -16.80
CA SER A 130 0.63 8.62 -18.08
C SER A 130 -0.55 7.70 -18.40
N THR A 131 -0.75 6.63 -17.64
CA THR A 131 -1.86 5.69 -17.83
C THR A 131 -3.17 6.17 -17.20
N ARG A 132 -3.11 7.21 -16.36
CA ARG A 132 -4.26 7.71 -15.61
C ARG A 132 -4.86 8.96 -16.22
N LEU A 133 -6.13 8.80 -16.61
CA LEU A 133 -7.14 9.75 -17.11
C LEU A 133 -6.71 11.21 -17.37
N LYS A 134 -7.03 11.65 -18.59
CA LYS A 134 -7.03 13.05 -19.05
C LYS A 134 -7.71 13.97 -18.03
N ALA A 135 -7.09 15.11 -17.77
CA ALA A 135 -7.60 16.16 -16.89
C ALA A 135 -9.05 16.50 -17.24
N GLN A 136 -9.93 16.54 -16.23
CA GLN A 136 -11.24 17.15 -16.39
C GLN A 136 -11.09 18.66 -16.23
N SER A 137 -11.62 19.44 -17.18
CA SER A 137 -11.73 20.88 -17.01
C SER A 137 -12.58 21.17 -15.76
N PHE A 138 -12.11 22.09 -14.94
CA PHE A 138 -12.80 22.54 -13.73
C PHE A 138 -12.69 24.05 -13.66
N SER A 139 -13.81 24.71 -13.39
CA SER A 139 -13.85 26.12 -13.03
C SER A 139 -14.91 26.34 -11.97
N ALA A 140 -14.61 27.12 -10.94
CA ALA A 140 -15.56 27.48 -9.91
C ALA A 140 -15.25 28.87 -9.34
N PHE A 141 -16.30 29.59 -8.94
CA PHE A 141 -16.14 30.79 -8.13
C PHE A 141 -15.60 30.40 -6.74
N TYR A 142 -14.78 31.27 -6.15
CA TYR A 142 -14.07 31.05 -4.88
C TYR A 142 -14.99 30.41 -3.82
N ARG A 143 -16.12 31.04 -3.50
CA ARG A 143 -17.04 30.55 -2.45
C ARG A 143 -17.73 29.22 -2.78
N GLN A 144 -17.74 28.82 -4.05
CA GLN A 144 -18.35 27.58 -4.53
C GLN A 144 -17.32 26.48 -4.80
N ALA A 145 -16.03 26.83 -4.84
CA ALA A 145 -14.95 25.89 -5.04
C ALA A 145 -14.82 24.97 -3.81
N PRO A 146 -14.42 23.70 -3.99
CA PRO A 146 -13.97 22.85 -2.89
C PRO A 146 -12.96 23.55 -1.97
N LEU A 147 -12.99 23.27 -0.67
CA LEU A 147 -12.18 23.96 0.35
C LEU A 147 -10.68 23.99 0.02
N TYR A 148 -10.13 22.94 -0.59
CA TYR A 148 -8.72 22.94 -0.96
C TYR A 148 -8.39 23.96 -2.06
N TYR A 149 -9.29 24.16 -3.03
CA TYR A 149 -9.13 25.20 -4.04
C TYR A 149 -9.29 26.60 -3.44
N GLN A 150 -10.17 26.78 -2.44
CA GLN A 150 -10.27 28.04 -1.71
C GLN A 150 -8.94 28.39 -1.04
N ARG A 151 -8.32 27.44 -0.32
CA ARG A 151 -7.00 27.65 0.30
C ARG A 151 -5.90 27.97 -0.71
N LEU A 152 -5.90 27.28 -1.86
CA LEU A 152 -4.94 27.57 -2.94
C LEU A 152 -5.15 28.96 -3.54
N PHE A 153 -6.40 29.40 -3.71
CA PHE A 153 -6.72 30.75 -4.16
C PHE A 153 -6.29 31.81 -3.15
N ASP A 154 -6.60 31.58 -1.87
CA ASP A 154 -6.21 32.48 -0.79
C ASP A 154 -4.70 32.66 -0.71
N ALA A 155 -3.91 31.63 -1.02
CA ALA A 155 -2.45 31.73 -1.10
C ALA A 155 -1.98 32.42 -2.39
N ALA A 156 -2.47 31.98 -3.55
CA ALA A 156 -2.02 32.49 -4.86
C ALA A 156 -2.34 33.97 -5.09
N CYS A 157 -3.41 34.48 -4.47
CA CYS A 157 -3.81 35.88 -4.56
C CYS A 157 -3.15 36.80 -3.51
N GLN A 158 -2.17 36.31 -2.75
CA GLN A 158 -1.36 37.14 -1.84
C GLN A 158 -0.16 37.76 -2.54
N PRO A 159 0.42 38.83 -1.98
CA PRO A 159 1.69 39.36 -2.44
C PRO A 159 2.81 38.29 -2.40
N PRO A 160 3.78 38.30 -3.33
CA PRO A 160 4.87 37.32 -3.36
C PRO A 160 5.67 37.20 -2.06
N ALA A 161 5.77 38.28 -1.28
CA ALA A 161 6.45 38.30 0.01
C ALA A 161 5.78 37.40 1.06
N GLU A 162 4.45 37.21 1.00
CA GLU A 162 3.74 36.31 1.90
C GLU A 162 3.93 34.84 1.47
N LEU A 163 3.90 34.59 0.16
CA LEU A 163 4.16 33.27 -0.41
C LEU A 163 5.58 32.76 -0.08
N ALA A 164 6.57 33.66 -0.06
CA ALA A 164 7.95 33.33 0.30
C ALA A 164 8.13 32.85 1.76
N LYS A 165 7.16 33.14 2.65
CA LYS A 165 7.18 32.68 4.05
C LYS A 165 6.70 31.23 4.21
N LEU A 166 6.11 30.64 3.18
CA LEU A 166 5.62 29.27 3.25
C LEU A 166 6.77 28.28 3.46
N ALA A 167 6.48 27.23 4.23
CA ALA A 167 7.48 26.24 4.57
C ALA A 167 7.87 25.40 3.34
N PRO A 168 9.16 25.05 3.20
CA PRO A 168 9.60 24.16 2.14
C PRO A 168 8.94 22.78 2.29
N LEU A 169 8.64 22.14 1.16
CA LEU A 169 8.09 20.80 1.13
C LEU A 169 9.03 19.81 1.82
N LYS A 170 8.51 19.10 2.83
CA LYS A 170 9.22 18.00 3.48
C LYS A 170 8.86 16.66 2.83
N ALA A 171 9.80 15.72 2.84
CA ALA A 171 9.47 14.34 2.51
C ALA A 171 8.55 13.76 3.61
N ARG A 172 7.56 12.97 3.20
CA ARG A 172 6.66 12.25 4.12
C ARG A 172 6.37 10.87 3.54
N THR A 173 6.32 9.87 4.43
CA THR A 173 5.83 8.55 4.07
C THR A 173 4.31 8.55 4.14
N PRO A 174 3.59 8.23 3.06
CA PRO A 174 2.14 8.14 3.09
C PRO A 174 1.68 7.01 4.02
N LEU A 175 0.62 7.27 4.78
CA LEU A 175 0.03 6.25 5.65
C LEU A 175 -0.90 5.33 4.84
N PRO A 176 -1.12 4.09 5.29
CA PRO A 176 -2.08 3.22 4.64
C PRO A 176 -3.52 3.78 4.66
N PRO A 177 -4.40 3.30 3.77
CA PRO A 177 -5.81 3.67 3.81
C PRO A 177 -6.47 3.29 5.14
N PRO A 178 -7.44 4.07 5.64
CA PRO A 178 -8.16 3.70 6.85
C PRO A 178 -9.13 2.54 6.53
N PHE A 179 -9.03 1.43 7.26
CA PHE A 179 -10.03 0.36 7.25
C PHE A 179 -10.65 0.23 8.64
N LEU A 180 -11.91 -0.18 8.69
CA LEU A 180 -12.47 -0.70 9.93
C LEU A 180 -11.79 -2.04 10.27
N PRO A 181 -11.35 -2.26 11.53
CA PRO A 181 -10.74 -3.53 11.93
C PRO A 181 -11.65 -4.74 11.65
N PRO A 182 -11.16 -5.79 10.97
CA PRO A 182 -11.92 -7.01 10.76
C PRO A 182 -12.10 -7.76 12.09
N ARG A 183 -13.05 -8.70 12.15
CA ARG A 183 -13.46 -9.33 13.41
C ARG A 183 -13.07 -10.80 13.53
N ALA A 184 -12.31 -11.10 14.57
CA ALA A 184 -12.17 -12.40 15.24
C ALA A 184 -13.53 -13.01 15.68
N THR A 185 -13.75 -14.32 15.54
CA THR A 185 -14.77 -15.04 16.30
C THR A 185 -14.35 -15.15 17.78
N PRO A 186 -15.30 -15.15 18.74
CA PRO A 186 -14.97 -15.28 20.16
C PRO A 186 -14.18 -16.55 20.50
N GLU A 187 -14.48 -17.68 19.86
CA GLU A 187 -13.84 -18.97 20.07
C GLU A 187 -12.35 -18.92 19.70
N VAL A 188 -12.02 -18.26 18.59
CA VAL A 188 -10.63 -18.03 18.16
C VAL A 188 -9.89 -17.13 19.16
N LEU A 189 -10.54 -16.08 19.64
CA LEU A 189 -9.94 -15.17 20.62
C LEU A 189 -9.71 -15.85 21.97
N ALA A 190 -10.62 -16.71 22.40
CA ALA A 190 -10.47 -17.51 23.62
C ALA A 190 -9.29 -18.49 23.53
N ALA A 191 -9.10 -19.14 22.38
CA ALA A 191 -7.95 -20.01 22.15
C ALA A 191 -6.61 -19.27 22.23
N ILE A 192 -6.55 -18.01 21.79
CA ILE A 192 -5.36 -17.16 21.92
C ILE A 192 -5.15 -16.72 23.37
N ALA A 193 -6.22 -16.31 24.05
CA ALA A 193 -6.15 -15.88 25.45
C ALA A 193 -5.65 -17.01 26.37
N ALA A 194 -6.03 -18.26 26.11
CA ALA A 194 -5.60 -19.44 26.85
C ALA A 194 -4.08 -19.71 26.78
N LEU A 195 -3.35 -19.10 25.84
CA LEU A 195 -1.89 -19.18 25.78
C LEU A 195 -1.19 -18.34 26.85
N ASP A 196 -1.90 -17.42 27.50
CA ASP A 196 -1.38 -16.53 28.55
C ASP A 196 -0.04 -15.85 28.15
N LEU A 197 -0.03 -15.30 26.94
CA LEU A 197 1.20 -14.75 26.37
C LEU A 197 1.59 -13.45 27.06
N PRO A 198 2.88 -13.22 27.34
CA PRO A 198 3.33 -11.98 27.96
C PRO A 198 3.03 -10.77 27.08
N ALA A 199 2.74 -9.65 27.73
CA ALA A 199 2.62 -8.36 27.05
C ALA A 199 3.99 -7.97 26.45
N PRO A 200 4.00 -7.38 25.23
CA PRO A 200 5.22 -6.89 24.62
C PRO A 200 5.78 -5.70 25.42
N ARG A 201 7.11 -5.60 25.49
CA ARG A 201 7.81 -4.48 26.15
C ARG A 201 8.04 -3.31 25.21
N LEU A 202 8.16 -3.59 23.91
CA LEU A 202 8.39 -2.62 22.85
C LEU A 202 7.26 -2.71 21.82
N THR A 203 6.98 -1.59 21.16
CA THR A 203 6.03 -1.55 20.04
C THR A 203 6.81 -1.45 18.74
N LEU A 204 6.31 -2.12 17.71
CA LEU A 204 6.77 -1.99 16.34
C LEU A 204 5.65 -1.31 15.56
N HIS A 205 5.95 -0.26 14.80
CA HIS A 205 4.96 0.51 14.05
C HIS A 205 5.09 0.32 12.54
N ARG A 206 6.32 0.13 12.04
CA ARG A 206 6.57 -0.11 10.62
C ARG A 206 7.75 -1.04 10.40
N LEU A 207 7.63 -1.90 9.38
CA LEU A 207 8.76 -2.59 8.75
C LEU A 207 8.78 -2.32 7.26
N ASP A 208 9.96 -1.98 6.76
CA ASP A 208 10.24 -1.95 5.33
C ASP A 208 11.03 -3.21 4.98
N TYR A 209 10.45 -4.03 4.11
CA TYR A 209 11.06 -5.26 3.63
C TYR A 209 11.58 -5.09 2.21
N ARG A 210 12.70 -5.75 1.94
CA ARG A 210 13.07 -6.21 0.61
C ARG A 210 12.70 -7.67 0.45
N ILE A 211 12.04 -8.00 -0.65
CA ILE A 211 11.63 -9.37 -0.96
C ILE A 211 12.39 -9.85 -2.19
N ASP A 212 13.28 -10.81 -1.98
CA ASP A 212 13.93 -11.53 -3.07
C ASP A 212 13.01 -12.69 -3.47
N ALA A 213 12.26 -12.54 -4.56
CA ALA A 213 11.30 -13.53 -5.06
C ALA A 213 11.87 -14.30 -6.26
N LYS A 214 11.85 -15.63 -6.19
CA LYS A 214 12.20 -16.53 -7.29
C LYS A 214 11.01 -17.44 -7.61
N PRO A 215 10.16 -17.04 -8.58
CA PRO A 215 9.02 -17.85 -9.04
C PRO A 215 9.48 -19.17 -9.69
N THR A 216 8.68 -20.22 -9.56
CA THR A 216 8.91 -21.48 -10.25
C THR A 216 8.82 -21.28 -11.77
N GLY A 217 9.86 -21.70 -12.50
CA GLY A 217 9.93 -21.57 -13.97
C GLY A 217 10.38 -20.20 -14.48
N GLY A 218 10.74 -19.27 -13.59
CA GLY A 218 11.36 -17.99 -13.95
C GLY A 218 12.86 -17.98 -13.66
N ASP A 219 13.64 -17.42 -14.58
CA ASP A 219 15.09 -17.28 -14.42
C ASP A 219 15.49 -16.01 -13.64
N ALA A 220 14.59 -15.03 -13.52
CA ALA A 220 14.85 -13.76 -12.86
C ALA A 220 14.40 -13.77 -11.39
N THR A 221 15.28 -13.29 -10.51
CA THR A 221 14.88 -12.87 -9.16
C THR A 221 14.22 -11.51 -9.26
N VAL A 222 12.99 -11.39 -8.77
CA VAL A 222 12.28 -10.11 -8.70
C VAL A 222 12.50 -9.54 -7.31
N ASP A 223 13.12 -8.36 -7.26
CA ASP A 223 13.25 -7.57 -6.05
C ASP A 223 12.01 -6.68 -5.90
N ARG A 224 11.35 -6.74 -4.74
CA ARG A 224 10.20 -5.88 -4.44
C ARG A 224 10.30 -5.28 -3.04
N PRO A 225 10.23 -3.94 -2.92
CA PRO A 225 10.03 -3.31 -1.62
C PRO A 225 8.61 -3.59 -1.15
N ARG A 226 8.44 -3.80 0.16
CA ARG A 226 7.14 -3.96 0.79
C ARG A 226 7.14 -3.29 2.15
N GLN A 227 6.22 -2.37 2.35
CA GLN A 227 6.03 -1.72 3.65
C GLN A 227 4.90 -2.41 4.40
N VAL A 228 5.08 -2.64 5.70
CA VAL A 228 4.06 -3.22 6.57
C VAL A 228 3.92 -2.34 7.80
N PHE A 229 2.71 -1.85 8.03
CA PHE A 229 2.37 -1.06 9.20
C PHE A 229 1.71 -1.94 10.25
N PHE A 230 2.05 -1.66 11.51
CA PHE A 230 1.67 -2.43 12.68
C PHE A 230 0.87 -1.53 13.63
N SER A 231 -0.26 -2.04 14.09
CA SER A 231 -1.08 -1.40 15.13
C SER A 231 -1.81 -2.46 15.93
N ASN A 232 -2.54 -2.08 16.98
CA ASN A 232 -3.32 -3.01 17.79
C ASN A 232 -4.81 -2.72 17.61
N ASP A 233 -5.61 -3.78 17.49
CA ASP A 233 -7.06 -3.67 17.60
C ASP A 233 -7.43 -3.32 19.04
N GLN A 234 -8.00 -2.14 19.27
CA GLN A 234 -8.32 -1.66 20.62
C GLN A 234 -9.31 -2.57 21.37
N ARG A 235 -10.12 -3.35 20.64
CA ARG A 235 -11.11 -4.26 21.24
C ARG A 235 -10.48 -5.56 21.75
N THR A 236 -9.54 -6.12 21.02
CA THR A 236 -9.01 -7.48 21.29
C THR A 236 -7.54 -7.49 21.70
N GLY A 237 -6.83 -6.37 21.53
CA GLY A 237 -5.37 -6.28 21.69
C GLY A 237 -4.56 -6.99 20.60
N GLN A 238 -5.22 -7.73 19.69
CA GLN A 238 -4.56 -8.46 18.62
C GLN A 238 -3.91 -7.52 17.60
N LEU A 239 -2.92 -8.05 16.89
CA LEU A 239 -2.09 -7.26 15.99
C LEU A 239 -2.80 -7.03 14.66
N LEU A 240 -2.94 -5.76 14.29
CA LEU A 240 -3.37 -5.31 12.98
C LEU A 240 -2.16 -5.07 12.09
N LEU A 241 -2.17 -5.69 10.92
CA LEU A 241 -1.15 -5.56 9.89
C LEU A 241 -1.74 -4.96 8.64
N GLN A 242 -1.06 -3.95 8.09
CA GLN A 242 -1.45 -3.34 6.84
C GLN A 242 -0.24 -3.22 5.92
N ALA A 243 -0.19 -4.11 4.93
CA ALA A 243 0.84 -4.08 3.91
C ALA A 243 0.47 -3.07 2.83
N VAL A 244 1.41 -2.19 2.51
CA VAL A 244 1.31 -1.26 1.39
C VAL A 244 2.19 -1.79 0.27
N ASP A 245 1.53 -2.21 -0.81
CA ASP A 245 2.16 -2.58 -2.07
C ASP A 245 1.39 -1.86 -3.20
N PRO A 246 2.07 -1.07 -4.06
CA PRO A 246 1.41 -0.37 -5.16
C PRO A 246 0.81 -1.32 -6.22
N THR A 247 1.19 -2.60 -6.20
CA THR A 247 0.77 -3.62 -7.18
C THR A 247 -0.34 -4.54 -6.68
N ILE A 248 -0.76 -4.43 -5.42
CA ILE A 248 -1.74 -5.33 -4.79
C ILE A 248 -2.88 -4.52 -4.16
N ALA A 249 -4.08 -5.10 -4.14
CA ALA A 249 -5.21 -4.56 -3.39
C ALA A 249 -4.83 -4.34 -1.91
N GLN A 250 -5.13 -3.14 -1.40
CA GLN A 250 -4.86 -2.79 -0.01
C GLN A 250 -5.79 -3.58 0.91
N GLN A 251 -5.25 -4.06 2.03
CA GLN A 251 -5.98 -4.86 3.02
C GLN A 251 -5.48 -4.58 4.43
N LEU A 252 -6.38 -4.67 5.40
CA LEU A 252 -6.11 -4.71 6.82
C LEU A 252 -6.32 -6.13 7.35
N GLN A 253 -5.30 -6.70 7.98
CA GLN A 253 -5.31 -8.06 8.52
C GLN A 253 -5.28 -8.00 10.06
N LEU A 254 -6.25 -8.64 10.71
CA LEU A 254 -6.17 -8.98 12.13
C LEU A 254 -5.41 -10.30 12.25
N SER A 255 -4.33 -10.34 13.02
CA SER A 255 -3.39 -11.46 13.05
C SER A 255 -3.06 -11.93 14.46
N PHE A 256 -2.71 -13.20 14.60
CA PHE A 256 -2.07 -13.71 15.80
C PHE A 256 -0.59 -13.30 15.79
N ARG A 257 -0.29 -12.15 16.40
CA ARG A 257 1.07 -11.59 16.54
C ARG A 257 1.87 -11.58 15.21
N GLY A 258 1.22 -11.49 14.06
CA GLY A 258 1.83 -11.52 12.73
C GLY A 258 2.19 -12.89 12.14
N LEU A 259 1.86 -13.99 12.82
CA LEU A 259 2.16 -15.35 12.34
C LEU A 259 1.17 -15.83 11.29
N PHE A 260 -0.13 -15.65 11.54
CA PHE A 260 -1.22 -15.98 10.61
C PHE A 260 -2.41 -15.06 10.82
N ASP A 261 -3.25 -14.95 9.79
CA ASP A 261 -4.44 -14.11 9.80
C ASP A 261 -5.57 -14.77 10.60
N LEU A 262 -6.24 -13.98 11.44
CA LEU A 262 -7.47 -14.33 12.13
C LEU A 262 -8.70 -13.88 11.33
N ALA A 263 -8.60 -12.68 10.75
CA ALA A 263 -9.58 -12.11 9.84
C ALA A 263 -8.89 -11.05 8.97
N ALA A 264 -9.47 -10.73 7.82
CA ALA A 264 -8.95 -9.68 6.94
C ALA A 264 -10.09 -8.90 6.31
N ARG A 265 -9.84 -7.62 6.03
CA ARG A 265 -10.72 -6.73 5.27
C ARG A 265 -9.91 -6.07 4.17
N GLY A 266 -10.46 -5.96 2.98
CA GLY A 266 -9.81 -5.30 1.87
C GLY A 266 -10.81 -4.66 0.92
N ILE A 267 -10.30 -4.09 -0.15
CA ILE A 267 -11.11 -3.55 -1.24
C ILE A 267 -11.29 -4.65 -2.28
N ASP A 268 -12.54 -4.94 -2.63
CA ASP A 268 -12.87 -5.74 -3.80
C ASP A 268 -12.41 -5.02 -5.05
N ILE A 269 -11.49 -5.57 -5.83
CA ILE A 269 -10.95 -4.86 -7.00
C ILE A 269 -11.97 -4.65 -8.13
N MET A 270 -13.06 -5.42 -8.15
CA MET A 270 -14.06 -5.39 -9.23
C MET A 270 -15.15 -4.35 -8.96
N THR A 271 -15.65 -4.29 -7.73
CA THR A 271 -16.69 -3.37 -7.26
C THR A 271 -16.10 -2.13 -6.59
N GLY A 272 -14.83 -2.21 -6.18
CA GLY A 272 -14.13 -1.25 -5.36
C GLY A 272 -14.74 -1.03 -3.98
N GLN A 273 -15.63 -1.92 -3.51
CA GLN A 273 -16.23 -1.85 -2.18
C GLN A 273 -15.34 -2.52 -1.12
N GLU A 274 -15.42 -2.04 0.11
CA GLU A 274 -14.80 -2.75 1.23
C GLU A 274 -15.55 -4.05 1.50
N GLN A 275 -14.80 -5.13 1.71
CA GLN A 275 -15.36 -6.42 2.08
C GLN A 275 -14.43 -7.19 3.03
N ASP A 276 -15.04 -7.91 3.95
CA ASP A 276 -14.33 -8.92 4.73
C ASP A 276 -13.93 -10.07 3.80
N ALA A 277 -12.76 -10.66 4.04
CA ALA A 277 -12.33 -11.85 3.34
C ALA A 277 -13.33 -12.98 3.56
N SER A 278 -13.64 -13.75 2.51
CA SER A 278 -14.65 -14.81 2.55
C SER A 278 -14.35 -15.93 3.54
N ASP A 279 -13.07 -16.12 3.87
CA ASP A 279 -12.60 -17.23 4.68
C ASP A 279 -12.51 -16.79 6.15
N SER A 280 -13.63 -16.86 6.87
CA SER A 280 -13.65 -16.57 8.31
C SER A 280 -13.13 -17.76 9.11
N LEU A 281 -12.12 -17.53 9.95
CA LEU A 281 -11.59 -18.52 10.88
C LEU A 281 -12.63 -18.82 11.96
N SER A 282 -13.13 -20.06 12.00
CA SER A 282 -14.17 -20.49 12.94
C SER A 282 -13.61 -21.16 14.18
N ALA A 283 -12.44 -21.81 14.08
CA ALA A 283 -11.77 -22.40 15.23
C ALA A 283 -10.25 -22.36 15.08
N LEU A 284 -9.58 -22.31 16.24
CA LEU A 284 -8.13 -22.27 16.38
C LEU A 284 -7.72 -23.14 17.56
N SER A 285 -6.70 -23.96 17.38
CA SER A 285 -6.07 -24.71 18.47
C SER A 285 -4.56 -24.65 18.38
N PHE A 286 -3.90 -24.74 19.53
CA PHE A 286 -2.45 -24.72 19.68
C PHE A 286 -1.97 -25.97 20.41
N THR A 287 -0.78 -26.45 20.03
CA THR A 287 -0.07 -27.54 20.72
C THR A 287 1.37 -27.13 20.94
N GLY A 288 1.93 -27.50 22.10
CA GLY A 288 3.29 -27.16 22.50
C GLY A 288 3.37 -25.86 23.33
N ASP A 289 4.58 -25.53 23.76
CA ASP A 289 4.84 -24.38 24.63
C ASP A 289 4.99 -23.07 23.82
N TRP A 290 3.85 -22.49 23.46
CA TRP A 290 3.76 -21.20 22.77
C TRP A 290 4.13 -20.00 23.64
N GLN A 291 4.04 -20.14 24.96
CA GLN A 291 4.36 -19.07 25.90
C GLN A 291 5.86 -18.83 25.97
N ASN A 292 6.65 -19.90 26.09
CA ASN A 292 8.10 -19.79 26.24
C ASN A 292 8.87 -19.99 24.94
N LEU A 293 8.30 -20.63 23.91
CA LEU A 293 8.99 -20.96 22.65
C LEU A 293 10.40 -21.53 22.93
N PRO A 294 10.52 -22.71 23.56
CA PRO A 294 11.81 -23.26 23.95
C PRO A 294 12.65 -23.62 22.72
N ALA A 295 13.97 -23.42 22.81
CA ALA A 295 14.88 -23.78 21.72
C ALA A 295 14.77 -25.28 21.40
N HIS A 296 14.74 -25.62 20.11
CA HIS A 296 14.49 -26.97 19.59
C HIS A 296 13.10 -27.54 19.92
N GLY A 297 12.20 -26.73 20.47
CA GLY A 297 10.82 -27.10 20.71
C GLY A 297 10.03 -27.32 19.42
N GLN A 298 9.05 -28.21 19.50
CA GLN A 298 8.05 -28.41 18.46
C GLN A 298 6.74 -27.79 18.92
N LEU A 299 6.16 -27.00 18.02
CA LEU A 299 4.87 -26.34 18.22
C LEU A 299 3.97 -26.69 17.05
N SER A 300 2.67 -26.63 17.23
CA SER A 300 1.75 -26.64 16.10
C SER A 300 0.54 -25.79 16.39
N TYR A 301 -0.12 -25.37 15.32
CA TYR A 301 -1.43 -24.75 15.39
C TYR A 301 -2.32 -25.31 14.28
N THR A 302 -3.63 -25.38 14.55
CA THR A 302 -4.63 -25.82 13.58
C THR A 302 -5.64 -24.71 13.37
N LEU A 303 -5.83 -24.33 12.11
CA LEU A 303 -6.78 -23.33 11.67
C LEU A 303 -7.98 -24.04 11.04
N SER A 304 -9.19 -23.74 11.48
CA SER A 304 -10.42 -24.24 10.87
C SER A 304 -11.22 -23.08 10.28
N TYR A 305 -11.56 -23.17 9.00
CA TYR A 305 -12.34 -22.18 8.29
C TYR A 305 -13.76 -22.72 8.07
N ALA A 306 -14.76 -21.86 8.29
CA ALA A 306 -16.13 -22.18 7.91
C ALA A 306 -16.23 -22.15 6.37
N GLY A 307 -16.45 -23.30 5.75
CA GLY A 307 -16.78 -23.39 4.32
C GLY A 307 -18.28 -23.50 4.10
N GLN A 308 -18.74 -23.19 2.88
CA GLN A 308 -20.16 -23.29 2.52
C GLN A 308 -20.68 -24.73 2.55
N THR A 309 -19.81 -25.71 2.29
CA THR A 309 -20.17 -27.14 2.19
C THR A 309 -19.46 -28.02 3.22
N ALA A 310 -18.24 -27.67 3.63
CA ALA A 310 -17.48 -28.37 4.65
C ALA A 310 -16.45 -27.43 5.31
N SER A 311 -16.14 -27.68 6.57
CA SER A 311 -15.03 -26.99 7.25
C SER A 311 -13.69 -27.39 6.66
N ILE A 312 -12.83 -26.42 6.37
CA ILE A 312 -11.47 -26.66 5.88
C ILE A 312 -10.51 -26.49 7.05
N THR A 313 -9.75 -27.54 7.37
CA THR A 313 -8.75 -27.52 8.45
C THR A 313 -7.33 -27.51 7.90
N ARG A 314 -6.46 -26.68 8.48
CA ARG A 314 -5.03 -26.63 8.17
C ARG A 314 -4.21 -26.71 9.44
N THR A 315 -3.42 -27.77 9.58
CA THR A 315 -2.44 -27.91 10.67
C THR A 315 -1.06 -27.52 10.17
N THR A 316 -0.40 -26.64 10.92
CA THR A 316 0.97 -26.20 10.68
C THR A 316 1.84 -26.62 11.84
N HIS A 317 2.99 -27.25 11.55
CA HIS A 317 3.99 -27.65 12.53
C HIS A 317 5.19 -26.72 12.45
N CYS A 318 5.64 -26.19 13.58
CA CYS A 318 6.77 -25.27 13.67
C CYS A 318 7.89 -25.85 14.54
N GLN A 319 9.12 -25.74 14.05
CA GLN A 319 10.32 -26.01 14.82
C GLN A 319 10.96 -24.69 15.27
N VAL A 320 11.23 -24.57 16.57
CA VAL A 320 11.87 -23.40 17.17
C VAL A 320 13.38 -23.56 17.14
N GLY A 321 14.10 -22.61 16.54
CA GLY A 321 15.56 -22.57 16.57
C GLY A 321 16.10 -21.86 17.82
N LYS A 322 17.43 -21.84 17.93
CA LYS A 322 18.11 -21.18 19.06
C LYS A 322 17.88 -19.67 19.01
N ALA A 323 17.58 -19.08 20.16
CA ALA A 323 17.47 -17.63 20.32
C ALA A 323 18.79 -16.94 19.93
N ARG A 324 18.68 -15.80 19.25
CA ARG A 324 19.80 -14.94 18.85
C ARG A 324 19.44 -13.47 19.12
N PRO A 325 20.42 -12.55 19.18
CA PRO A 325 20.10 -11.13 19.28
C PRO A 325 19.21 -10.68 18.11
N ALA A 326 18.17 -9.88 18.37
CA ALA A 326 17.29 -9.37 17.32
C ALA A 326 18.06 -8.48 16.31
N SER A 327 19.15 -7.86 16.77
CA SER A 327 20.10 -7.10 15.94
C SER A 327 20.72 -7.90 14.79
N THR A 328 20.69 -9.24 14.84
CA THR A 328 21.11 -10.11 13.73
C THR A 328 20.14 -10.08 12.53
N LEU A 329 18.90 -9.65 12.75
CA LEU A 329 17.92 -9.42 11.68
C LEU A 329 18.05 -8.01 11.12
N HIS A 330 18.19 -7.01 12.01
CA HIS A 330 18.43 -5.62 11.65
C HIS A 330 19.03 -4.86 12.84
N PRO A 331 20.06 -4.00 12.67
CA PRO A 331 20.79 -3.37 13.78
C PRO A 331 19.94 -2.57 14.78
N ALA A 332 18.84 -1.95 14.32
CA ALA A 332 17.95 -1.16 15.18
C ALA A 332 16.93 -2.01 15.96
N LEU A 333 16.85 -3.33 15.76
CA LEU A 333 16.01 -4.21 16.56
C LEU A 333 16.67 -4.55 17.90
N GLN A 334 15.87 -4.51 18.96
CA GLN A 334 16.31 -4.78 20.34
C GLN A 334 15.84 -6.15 20.84
N GLY A 335 16.53 -6.66 21.87
CA GLY A 335 16.15 -7.90 22.53
C GLY A 335 16.54 -9.17 21.77
N SER A 336 15.70 -10.20 21.87
CA SER A 336 15.95 -11.52 21.28
C SER A 336 15.04 -11.83 20.10
N ALA A 337 15.57 -12.59 19.15
CA ALA A 337 14.85 -13.18 18.04
C ALA A 337 14.96 -14.71 18.08
N LYS A 338 13.82 -15.39 18.05
CA LYS A 338 13.75 -16.86 17.95
C LYS A 338 13.32 -17.23 16.54
N PRO A 339 14.16 -17.88 15.71
CA PRO A 339 13.74 -18.31 14.38
C PRO A 339 12.77 -19.49 14.48
N LEU A 340 11.73 -19.51 13.64
CA LEU A 340 10.80 -20.62 13.50
C LEU A 340 10.79 -21.08 12.04
N SER A 341 10.75 -22.40 11.84
CA SER A 341 10.50 -23.04 10.55
C SER A 341 9.18 -23.80 10.64
N CYS A 342 8.16 -23.28 9.97
CA CYS A 342 6.81 -23.80 9.99
C CYS A 342 6.49 -24.52 8.68
N THR A 343 5.87 -25.69 8.76
CA THR A 343 5.52 -26.51 7.60
C THR A 343 4.07 -26.95 7.67
N TRP A 344 3.41 -26.96 6.51
CA TRP A 344 2.09 -27.56 6.35
C TRP A 344 1.98 -28.20 4.98
N GLN A 345 1.06 -29.15 4.85
CA GLN A 345 0.83 -29.87 3.61
C GLN A 345 -0.66 -29.78 3.24
N SER A 346 -0.95 -29.51 1.97
CA SER A 346 -2.33 -29.57 1.47
C SER A 346 -2.80 -31.01 1.31
N ALA A 347 -4.11 -31.21 1.23
CA ALA A 347 -4.70 -32.50 0.88
C ALA A 347 -4.18 -33.08 -0.46
N ARG A 348 -3.70 -32.24 -1.37
CA ARG A 348 -3.11 -32.64 -2.66
C ARG A 348 -1.61 -32.98 -2.58
N GLY A 349 -1.04 -33.04 -1.38
CA GLY A 349 0.36 -33.40 -1.16
C GLY A 349 1.36 -32.25 -1.34
N ASN A 350 0.95 -31.10 -1.84
CA ASN A 350 1.82 -29.92 -1.94
C ASN A 350 2.30 -29.49 -0.54
N ARG A 351 3.59 -29.14 -0.42
CA ARG A 351 4.24 -28.74 0.83
C ARG A 351 4.55 -27.26 0.84
N TRP A 352 4.26 -26.60 1.96
CA TRP A 352 4.63 -25.22 2.24
C TRP A 352 5.63 -25.18 3.39
N VAL A 353 6.61 -24.30 3.27
CA VAL A 353 7.59 -24.00 4.31
C VAL A 353 7.60 -22.49 4.52
N GLU A 354 7.30 -22.05 5.72
CA GLU A 354 7.27 -20.65 6.09
C GLU A 354 8.31 -20.42 7.21
N GLY A 355 9.19 -19.46 7.01
CA GLY A 355 10.17 -19.03 8.00
C GLY A 355 9.71 -17.76 8.69
N TYR A 356 9.81 -17.74 10.01
CA TYR A 356 9.53 -16.58 10.84
C TYR A 356 10.68 -16.32 11.81
N SER A 357 10.74 -15.12 12.35
CA SER A 357 11.49 -14.84 13.58
C SER A 357 10.55 -14.17 14.59
N TYR A 358 10.41 -14.78 15.76
CA TYR A 358 9.67 -14.17 16.87
C TYR A 358 10.57 -13.18 17.60
N LEU A 359 10.21 -11.91 17.57
CA LEU A 359 10.89 -10.83 18.26
C LEU A 359 10.35 -10.74 19.69
N GLY A 360 11.10 -11.25 20.67
CA GLY A 360 10.61 -11.46 22.03
C GLY A 360 10.16 -10.18 22.74
N ASP A 361 10.91 -9.10 22.57
CA ASP A 361 10.61 -7.80 23.21
C ASP A 361 9.40 -7.10 22.59
N TYR A 362 9.18 -7.33 21.29
CA TYR A 362 8.07 -6.75 20.53
C TYR A 362 6.83 -7.65 20.54
N GLY A 363 6.99 -8.93 20.89
CA GLY A 363 5.91 -9.91 20.90
C GLY A 363 5.30 -10.19 19.53
N VAL A 364 6.10 -10.09 18.45
CA VAL A 364 5.64 -10.19 17.05
C VAL A 364 6.48 -11.20 16.27
N PHE A 365 5.84 -11.97 15.40
CA PHE A 365 6.46 -12.80 14.38
C PHE A 365 6.67 -11.97 13.11
N VAL A 366 7.91 -11.89 12.65
CA VAL A 366 8.27 -11.29 11.36
C VAL A 366 8.59 -12.39 10.36
N ARG A 367 8.05 -12.30 9.14
CA ARG A 367 8.33 -13.28 8.09
C ARG A 367 9.76 -13.13 7.58
N THR A 368 10.43 -14.25 7.31
CA THR A 368 11.81 -14.30 6.80
C THR A 368 11.93 -15.15 5.53
N ARG A 369 11.02 -16.12 5.35
CA ARG A 369 11.07 -17.08 4.25
C ARG A 369 9.69 -17.66 3.94
N GLU A 370 9.52 -18.07 2.71
CA GLU A 370 8.40 -18.84 2.21
C GLU A 370 8.91 -19.65 1.02
N ASP A 371 8.68 -20.96 1.06
CA ASP A 371 8.84 -21.83 -0.09
C ASP A 371 7.54 -22.59 -0.29
N ASN A 372 7.07 -22.58 -1.53
CA ASN A 372 5.84 -23.26 -1.92
C ASN A 372 5.92 -23.66 -3.40
N PRO A 373 4.92 -24.37 -3.96
CA PRO A 373 4.96 -24.80 -5.36
C PRO A 373 5.11 -23.66 -6.38
N LEU A 374 4.74 -22.44 -6.02
CA LEU A 374 4.82 -21.25 -6.88
C LEU A 374 6.22 -20.61 -6.87
N GLY A 375 7.09 -20.96 -5.92
CA GLY A 375 8.45 -20.43 -5.86
C GLY A 375 9.06 -20.36 -4.47
N THR A 376 10.09 -19.52 -4.35
CA THR A 376 10.77 -19.22 -3.09
C THR A 376 10.88 -17.72 -2.91
N TRP A 377 10.67 -17.26 -1.69
CA TRP A 377 10.73 -15.85 -1.33
C TRP A 377 11.59 -15.69 -0.08
N ARG A 378 12.38 -14.62 -0.02
CA ARG A 378 13.21 -14.28 1.15
C ARG A 378 12.94 -12.84 1.54
N TRP A 379 12.66 -12.62 2.81
CA TRP A 379 12.33 -11.31 3.35
C TRP A 379 13.52 -10.80 4.13
N LYS A 380 13.97 -9.60 3.80
CA LYS A 380 15.01 -8.87 4.51
C LYS A 380 14.43 -7.57 5.04
N ILE A 381 14.64 -7.28 6.32
CA ILE A 381 14.26 -5.99 6.90
C ILE A 381 15.31 -4.96 6.47
N GLU A 382 14.87 -3.90 5.81
CA GLU A 382 15.74 -2.78 5.40
C GLU A 382 15.68 -1.61 6.38
N SER A 383 14.52 -1.40 6.99
CA SER A 383 14.26 -0.29 7.89
C SER A 383 13.08 -0.61 8.82
N LEU A 384 13.00 0.08 9.95
CA LEU A 384 11.88 -0.02 10.89
C LEU A 384 11.61 1.29 11.62
N GLN A 385 10.39 1.41 12.15
CA GLN A 385 9.94 2.47 13.04
C GLN A 385 9.16 1.91 14.22
#